data_AF-A0A965ZC45-F1
#
_entry.id   AF-A0A965ZC45-F1
#
_cell.length_a   1.000
_cell.length_b   1.000
_cell.length_c   1.000
_cell.angle_alpha   90.00
_cell.angle_beta   90.00
_cell.angle_gamma   90.00
#
_symmetry.space_group_name_H-M   'P 1'
#
loop_
_entity.id
_entity.type
_entity.pdbx_description
1 polymer ?
#
loop_
_entity_poly.entity_id
_entity_poly.type
_entity_poly.pdbx_seq_one_letter_code
_entity_poly.pdbx_strand_id
1 'polypeptide(L)'
;MKRIYFYRLLLIAVFTFSVSVSGLIAQQNIHYADAWGSQGYSIIEKKDQATVINYSLTDLTLSEQLVNDEMMKEIMLPGEFLPNNQGAPNLPGSGRFLALPQGATATVSILSARKETIDNIDIAPSPEIPWDDQDTPLVYAKNQTIYNTDAFYPSTPVTLSEKTKIRGVDAVTIGVTPFQYNPVTKQLIIYRDIRFEVQIEGGNDQYGDERYRSRYWDPLLSDMLLNYNDLPKIDYTQKYTHNTKDVTGCEYLIVTPNATEFTAWADTIRRFRNKQGIHTKVLTLAEIGTNTANGLEDYFDEIYSTWEIVPAAILLLGDYGANAETQITSPIWDGYCVSDNIFADVTGNSMPDIVFARITARNAGELELMINKFIHYETNPPTAENFYNHPITALGWQTERWFQICSETVGGFWKNEMGKEPVRINAVYGGNPTVDPWSTATNTYSVTSYFGPNGLGYIPESPSELGGWSGGTAQQVVNAINDGAFMLQHR
;
A
#
# COMPACT_ATOMS: atom_id res chain seq x y z
N MET A 1 -17.67 84.09 -36.46
CA MET A 1 -18.28 83.15 -37.43
C MET A 1 -18.39 81.77 -36.80
N LYS A 2 -19.62 81.26 -36.72
CA LYS A 2 -20.13 79.88 -36.52
C LYS A 2 -19.08 78.74 -36.41
N ARG A 3 -19.00 78.02 -35.26
CA ARG A 3 -19.67 76.74 -34.89
C ARG A 3 -19.00 75.48 -35.48
N ILE A 4 -18.59 74.52 -34.64
CA ILE A 4 -19.15 73.14 -34.51
C ILE A 4 -18.33 72.32 -33.48
N TYR A 5 -19.06 71.59 -32.63
CA TYR A 5 -18.62 70.71 -31.54
C TYR A 5 -18.10 69.34 -32.02
N PHE A 6 -17.25 68.67 -31.24
CA PHE A 6 -17.39 67.22 -30.98
C PHE A 6 -16.67 66.80 -29.68
N TYR A 7 -17.43 66.23 -28.75
CA TYR A 7 -17.00 65.56 -27.52
C TYR A 7 -16.38 64.18 -27.85
N ARG A 8 -15.32 63.77 -27.13
CA ARG A 8 -15.05 62.34 -26.86
C ARG A 8 -14.51 62.13 -25.44
N LEU A 9 -15.12 61.12 -24.82
CA LEU A 9 -14.99 60.62 -23.45
C LEU A 9 -13.54 60.40 -22.98
N LEU A 10 -13.30 60.78 -21.73
CA LEU A 10 -12.18 60.31 -20.90
C LEU A 10 -12.70 59.11 -20.09
N LEU A 11 -12.30 57.90 -20.45
CA LEU A 11 -12.59 56.67 -19.69
C LEU A 11 -11.59 56.58 -18.53
N ILE A 12 -12.08 56.78 -17.30
CA ILE A 12 -11.36 56.50 -16.07
C ILE A 12 -11.41 54.99 -15.85
N ALA A 13 -10.30 54.30 -16.09
CA ALA A 13 -10.13 52.90 -15.70
C ALA A 13 -9.78 52.87 -14.20
N VAL A 14 -10.76 52.53 -13.36
CA VAL A 14 -10.54 52.19 -11.95
C VAL A 14 -9.95 50.78 -11.92
N PHE A 15 -8.64 50.69 -11.66
CA PHE A 15 -7.99 49.42 -11.33
C PHE A 15 -8.42 49.02 -9.91
N THR A 16 -9.42 48.15 -9.79
CA THR A 16 -9.66 47.39 -8.56
C THR A 16 -8.53 46.38 -8.40
N PHE A 17 -7.57 46.71 -7.55
CA PHE A 17 -6.53 45.80 -7.09
C PHE A 17 -7.19 44.78 -6.15
N SER A 18 -7.66 43.65 -6.70
CA SER A 18 -8.04 42.50 -5.89
C SER A 18 -6.76 41.91 -5.29
N VAL A 19 -6.47 42.28 -4.05
CA VAL A 19 -5.49 41.56 -3.22
C VAL A 19 -6.11 40.19 -2.94
N SER A 20 -5.75 39.19 -3.73
CA SER A 20 -5.88 37.80 -3.32
C SER A 20 -4.98 37.63 -2.11
N VAL A 21 -5.58 37.64 -0.92
CA VAL A 21 -4.93 37.17 0.29
C VAL A 21 -4.83 35.66 0.13
N SER A 22 -3.74 35.18 -0.46
CA SER A 22 -3.30 33.82 -0.25
C SER A 22 -3.01 33.73 1.25
N GLY A 23 -3.95 33.23 2.04
CA GLY A 23 -3.68 32.87 3.42
C GLY A 23 -2.56 31.83 3.38
N LEU A 24 -1.36 32.22 3.78
CA LEU A 24 -0.29 31.26 4.06
C LEU A 24 -0.84 30.37 5.17
N ILE A 25 -1.24 29.15 4.81
CA ILE A 25 -1.48 28.09 5.79
C ILE A 25 -0.17 27.94 6.55
N ALA A 26 -0.16 28.32 7.83
CA ALA A 26 1.05 28.25 8.63
C ALA A 26 1.36 26.77 8.91
N GLN A 27 2.42 26.26 8.28
CA GLN A 27 2.98 24.94 8.56
C GLN A 27 4.16 25.08 9.53
N GLN A 28 4.14 24.30 10.60
CA GLN A 28 5.21 24.23 11.57
C GLN A 28 5.79 22.81 11.57
N ASN A 29 7.02 22.68 11.08
CA ASN A 29 7.79 21.44 11.18
C ASN A 29 8.50 21.41 12.53
N ILE A 30 8.33 20.32 13.28
CA ILE A 30 8.96 20.09 14.58
C ILE A 30 9.89 18.90 14.44
N HIS A 31 11.16 19.12 14.80
CA HIS A 31 12.20 18.10 14.81
C HIS A 31 12.77 17.93 16.23
N TYR A 32 12.77 16.70 16.73
CA TYR A 32 13.31 16.32 18.02
C TYR A 32 14.67 15.61 17.85
N ALA A 33 15.75 16.40 17.88
CA ALA A 33 17.11 15.91 17.70
C ALA A 33 17.64 15.01 18.83
N ASP A 34 16.92 14.93 19.95
CA ASP A 34 17.32 14.22 21.17
C ASP A 34 16.47 12.96 21.43
N ALA A 35 15.75 12.43 20.44
CA ALA A 35 14.96 11.19 20.52
C ALA A 35 15.79 10.00 21.02
N TRP A 36 15.15 9.03 21.72
CA TRP A 36 15.83 7.84 22.24
C TRP A 36 16.25 6.84 21.15
N GLY A 37 15.59 6.88 19.98
CA GLY A 37 15.87 6.04 18.83
C GLY A 37 15.46 6.71 17.52
N SER A 38 15.50 5.93 16.43
CA SER A 38 14.99 6.35 15.12
C SER A 38 13.47 6.51 15.14
N GLN A 39 12.93 7.29 14.19
CA GLN A 39 11.48 7.42 13.96
C GLN A 39 10.79 6.03 13.98
N GLY A 40 9.74 5.91 14.78
CA GLY A 40 8.96 4.67 14.90
C GLY A 40 9.52 3.71 15.95
N TYR A 41 9.49 2.42 15.64
CA TYR A 41 9.68 1.33 16.61
C TYR A 41 11.11 0.83 16.66
N SER A 42 11.59 0.53 17.88
CA SER A 42 12.88 -0.11 18.13
C SER A 42 12.79 -1.09 19.30
N ILE A 43 13.28 -2.32 19.12
CA ILE A 43 13.40 -3.28 20.23
C ILE A 43 14.61 -2.86 21.08
N ILE A 44 14.39 -2.65 22.37
CA ILE A 44 15.43 -2.27 23.33
C ILE A 44 15.99 -3.49 24.04
N GLU A 45 15.11 -4.39 24.47
CA GLU A 45 15.46 -5.54 25.27
C GLU A 45 14.49 -6.68 24.99
N LYS A 46 15.02 -7.91 24.94
CA LYS A 46 14.23 -9.14 24.92
C LYS A 46 14.43 -9.86 26.25
N LYS A 47 13.33 -10.26 26.86
CA LYS A 47 13.25 -11.07 28.06
C LYS A 47 12.48 -12.35 27.72
N ASP A 48 12.59 -13.38 28.56
CA ASP A 48 11.97 -14.69 28.28
C ASP A 48 10.46 -14.62 27.98
N GLN A 49 9.72 -13.73 28.66
CA GLN A 49 8.28 -13.56 28.50
C GLN A 49 7.88 -12.11 28.21
N ALA A 50 8.81 -11.28 27.75
CA ALA A 50 8.51 -9.88 27.46
C ALA A 50 9.45 -9.27 26.43
N THR A 51 8.93 -8.35 25.61
CA THR A 51 9.74 -7.52 24.72
C THR A 51 9.59 -6.06 25.13
N VAL A 52 10.71 -5.40 25.42
CA VAL A 52 10.74 -3.96 25.71
C VAL A 52 10.98 -3.22 24.40
N ILE A 53 10.06 -2.33 24.06
CA ILE A 53 10.04 -1.58 22.82
C ILE A 53 10.08 -0.10 23.15
N ASN A 54 10.83 0.63 22.34
CA ASN A 54 10.82 2.09 22.33
C ASN A 54 10.18 2.57 21.02
N TYR A 55 9.19 3.44 21.15
CA TYR A 55 8.70 4.26 20.05
C TYR A 55 9.30 5.67 20.18
N SER A 56 9.92 6.17 19.13
CA SER A 56 10.46 7.55 19.08
C SER A 56 9.82 8.35 17.96
N LEU A 57 9.42 9.57 18.30
CA LEU A 57 8.95 10.59 17.36
C LEU A 57 10.10 11.58 17.14
N THR A 58 10.68 11.58 15.94
CA THR A 58 11.74 12.52 15.54
C THR A 58 11.18 13.71 14.79
N ASP A 59 10.16 13.51 13.97
CA ASP A 59 9.64 14.54 13.06
C ASP A 59 8.12 14.52 13.03
N LEU A 60 7.51 15.70 13.16
CA LEU A 60 6.09 15.92 12.87
C LEU A 60 5.86 17.29 12.24
N THR A 61 4.69 17.44 11.65
CA THR A 61 4.24 18.71 11.09
C THR A 61 2.88 19.08 11.67
N LEU A 62 2.74 20.34 12.09
CA LEU A 62 1.45 20.94 12.42
C LEU A 62 1.06 21.91 11.30
N SER A 63 -0.05 21.64 10.62
CA SER A 63 -0.62 22.50 9.59
C SER A 63 -1.92 23.15 10.08
N GLU A 64 -2.24 24.31 9.54
CA GLU A 64 -3.56 24.91 9.72
C GLU A 64 -4.55 24.40 8.69
N GLN A 65 -5.78 24.16 9.14
CA GLN A 65 -6.86 23.72 8.28
C GLN A 65 -8.15 24.44 8.65
N LEU A 66 -8.83 25.00 7.65
CA LEU A 66 -10.16 25.56 7.82
C LEU A 66 -11.19 24.42 7.78
N VAL A 67 -11.87 24.18 8.89
CA VAL A 67 -12.88 23.13 9.06
C VAL A 67 -14.19 23.77 9.52
N ASN A 68 -15.23 23.75 8.67
CA ASN A 68 -16.54 24.37 8.98
C ASN A 68 -16.42 25.81 9.51
N ASP A 69 -15.62 26.64 8.82
CA ASP A 69 -15.29 28.04 9.18
C ASP A 69 -14.49 28.21 10.50
N GLU A 70 -14.01 27.12 11.11
CA GLU A 70 -13.13 27.13 12.27
C GLU A 70 -11.70 26.79 11.83
N MET A 71 -10.74 27.63 12.20
CA MET A 71 -9.32 27.31 11.99
C MET A 71 -8.89 26.28 13.03
N MET A 72 -8.55 25.08 12.57
CA MET A 72 -8.10 23.96 13.38
C MET A 72 -6.68 23.54 12.95
N LYS A 73 -6.08 22.66 13.73
CA LYS A 73 -4.76 22.07 13.44
C LYS A 73 -4.91 20.64 12.97
N GLU A 74 -4.13 20.29 11.96
CA GLU A 74 -3.91 18.93 11.50
C GLU A 74 -2.47 18.53 11.85
N ILE A 75 -2.29 17.27 12.26
CA ILE A 75 -0.99 16.69 12.59
C ILE A 75 -0.62 15.74 11.46
N MET A 76 0.54 15.92 10.87
CA MET A 76 1.09 15.00 9.87
C MET A 76 2.32 14.30 10.44
N LEU A 77 2.35 12.98 10.30
CA LEU A 77 3.50 12.15 10.62
C LEU A 77 4.13 11.63 9.32
N PRO A 78 5.47 11.67 9.18
CA PRO A 78 6.13 11.07 8.03
C PRO A 78 5.76 9.59 7.88
N GLY A 79 5.33 9.19 6.68
CA GLY A 79 4.92 7.82 6.36
C GLY A 79 3.49 7.45 6.76
N GLU A 80 2.77 8.30 7.49
CA GLU A 80 1.40 8.02 7.93
C GLU A 80 0.41 9.00 7.29
N PHE A 81 -0.46 8.46 6.44
CA PHE A 81 -1.37 9.26 5.61
C PHE A 81 -2.86 9.01 5.90
N LEU A 82 -3.18 7.87 6.52
CA LEU A 82 -4.57 7.51 6.77
C LEU A 82 -5.11 8.25 7.99
N PRO A 83 -6.31 8.87 7.87
CA PRO A 83 -6.95 9.51 9.02
C PRO A 83 -7.39 8.47 10.05
N ASN A 84 -7.63 8.94 11.28
CA ASN A 84 -8.16 8.10 12.34
C ASN A 84 -9.67 7.83 12.14
N ASN A 85 -10.31 7.19 13.11
CA ASN A 85 -11.75 6.92 13.09
C ASN A 85 -12.56 8.20 12.83
N GLN A 86 -13.50 8.12 11.88
CA GLN A 86 -14.36 9.23 11.48
C GLN A 86 -14.90 10.01 12.69
N GLY A 87 -14.69 11.32 12.66
CA GLY A 87 -15.17 12.27 13.66
C GLY A 87 -14.41 12.30 14.98
N ALA A 88 -13.51 11.36 15.26
CA ALA A 88 -12.56 11.47 16.37
C ALA A 88 -11.45 12.49 16.05
N PRO A 89 -10.78 13.10 17.03
CA PRO A 89 -9.60 13.93 16.77
C PRO A 89 -8.62 13.24 15.82
N ASN A 90 -8.21 13.94 14.75
CA ASN A 90 -7.33 13.38 13.73
C ASN A 90 -5.89 13.31 14.25
N LEU A 91 -5.62 12.24 15.00
CA LEU A 91 -4.32 11.95 15.58
C LEU A 91 -3.70 10.79 14.82
N PRO A 92 -2.65 11.03 14.01
CA PRO A 92 -2.00 9.98 13.26
C PRO A 92 -1.26 9.03 14.21
N GLY A 93 -1.20 7.77 13.82
CA GLY A 93 -0.50 6.72 14.53
C GLY A 93 -0.01 5.67 13.54
N SER A 94 0.78 4.72 14.03
CA SER A 94 1.40 3.69 13.20
C SER A 94 1.25 2.33 13.86
N GLY A 95 1.34 1.26 13.08
CA GLY A 95 1.26 -0.12 13.58
C GLY A 95 2.43 -0.99 13.15
N ARG A 96 2.86 -1.93 13.99
CA ARG A 96 3.79 -3.02 13.63
C ARG A 96 3.34 -4.34 14.22
N PHE A 97 3.53 -5.43 13.48
CA PHE A 97 3.21 -6.75 13.99
C PHE A 97 4.29 -7.25 14.94
N LEU A 98 3.87 -7.91 16.01
CA LEU A 98 4.71 -8.68 16.91
C LEU A 98 4.26 -10.13 16.86
N ALA A 99 5.18 -11.03 16.52
CA ALA A 99 4.93 -12.46 16.55
C ALA A 99 4.77 -12.94 17.99
N LEU A 100 3.82 -13.85 18.19
CA LEU A 100 3.55 -14.52 19.46
C LEU A 100 3.84 -16.02 19.35
N PRO A 101 4.30 -16.65 20.44
CA PRO A 101 4.31 -18.09 20.52
C PRO A 101 2.88 -18.65 20.45
N GLN A 102 2.74 -19.88 19.92
CA GLN A 102 1.43 -20.50 19.76
C GLN A 102 0.72 -20.67 21.11
N GLY A 103 -0.54 -20.23 21.16
CA GLY A 103 -1.37 -20.30 22.36
C GLY A 103 -1.06 -19.24 23.43
N ALA A 104 -0.12 -18.32 23.17
CA ALA A 104 0.15 -17.20 24.05
C ALA A 104 -0.85 -16.05 23.84
N THR A 105 -0.96 -15.20 24.86
CA THR A 105 -1.64 -13.90 24.81
C THR A 105 -0.65 -12.79 25.15
N ALA A 106 -0.93 -11.57 24.70
CA ALA A 106 -0.07 -10.42 24.95
C ALA A 106 -0.82 -9.31 25.69
N THR A 107 -0.12 -8.67 26.64
CA THR A 107 -0.56 -7.43 27.30
C THR A 107 0.52 -6.37 27.16
N VAL A 108 0.15 -5.09 27.28
CA VAL A 108 1.10 -3.98 27.12
C VAL A 108 1.07 -3.06 28.35
N SER A 109 2.26 -2.63 28.79
CA SER A 109 2.41 -1.65 29.87
C SER A 109 3.45 -0.60 29.51
N ILE A 110 3.15 0.68 29.78
CA ILE A 110 4.10 1.78 29.55
C ILE A 110 5.06 1.84 30.74
N LEU A 111 6.36 1.71 30.48
CA LEU A 111 7.41 1.77 31.49
C LEU A 111 7.84 3.22 31.78
N SER A 112 7.99 4.01 30.71
CA SER A 112 8.38 5.42 30.82
C SER A 112 8.07 6.16 29.52
N ALA A 113 7.85 7.47 29.61
CA ALA A 113 7.65 8.29 28.43
C ALA A 113 8.27 9.68 28.60
N ARG A 114 8.74 10.27 27.50
CA ARG A 114 9.01 11.71 27.40
C ARG A 114 7.86 12.35 26.65
N LYS A 115 7.28 13.38 27.25
CA LYS A 115 6.14 14.09 26.70
C LYS A 115 6.26 15.58 26.87
N GLU A 116 5.61 16.30 25.98
CA GLU A 116 5.36 17.72 26.08
C GLU A 116 3.89 18.01 25.83
N THR A 117 3.47 19.21 26.23
CA THR A 117 2.07 19.61 26.19
C THR A 117 1.95 20.91 25.42
N ILE A 118 1.01 20.96 24.49
CA ILE A 118 0.58 22.16 23.80
C ILE A 118 -0.83 22.49 24.29
N ASP A 119 -0.97 23.67 24.90
CA ASP A 119 -2.25 24.19 25.35
C ASP A 119 -2.90 25.08 24.28
N ASN A 120 -4.21 25.28 24.38
CA ASN A 120 -5.01 26.14 23.49
C ASN A 120 -4.89 25.76 22.01
N ILE A 121 -4.93 24.46 21.72
CA ILE A 121 -4.90 23.92 20.37
C ILE A 121 -6.22 23.25 20.03
N ASP A 122 -6.77 23.54 18.84
CA ASP A 122 -8.00 22.93 18.34
C ASP A 122 -7.65 21.90 17.25
N ILE A 123 -7.75 20.61 17.56
CA ILE A 123 -7.43 19.53 16.60
C ILE A 123 -8.64 19.21 15.73
N ALA A 124 -8.43 19.19 14.41
CA ALA A 124 -9.44 18.83 13.43
C ALA A 124 -9.95 17.39 13.65
N PRO A 125 -11.25 17.11 13.44
CA PRO A 125 -11.76 15.74 13.46
C PRO A 125 -11.26 14.98 12.22
N SER A 126 -11.19 13.66 12.32
CA SER A 126 -10.89 12.79 11.19
C SER A 126 -12.08 12.83 10.23
N PRO A 127 -11.85 13.04 8.93
CA PRO A 127 -12.93 13.11 7.96
C PRO A 127 -13.54 11.73 7.67
N GLU A 128 -14.77 11.73 7.17
CA GLU A 128 -15.34 10.55 6.50
C GLU A 128 -14.64 10.34 5.15
N ILE A 129 -14.04 9.17 4.93
CA ILE A 129 -13.46 8.83 3.62
C ILE A 129 -14.61 8.38 2.71
N PRO A 130 -14.97 9.15 1.67
CA PRO A 130 -16.02 8.75 0.73
C PRO A 130 -15.60 7.53 -0.08
N TRP A 131 -16.58 6.74 -0.50
CA TRP A 131 -16.37 5.69 -1.51
C TRP A 131 -16.05 6.31 -2.88
N ASP A 132 -15.40 5.56 -3.78
CA ASP A 132 -15.01 6.06 -5.11
C ASP A 132 -16.21 6.47 -5.99
N ASP A 133 -17.40 5.96 -5.70
CA ASP A 133 -18.65 6.33 -6.37
C ASP A 133 -19.36 7.53 -5.72
N GLN A 134 -18.80 8.09 -4.63
CA GLN A 134 -19.33 9.25 -3.92
C GLN A 134 -18.53 10.51 -4.26
N ASP A 135 -19.08 11.32 -5.17
CA ASP A 135 -18.52 12.63 -5.54
C ASP A 135 -18.95 13.73 -4.53
N THR A 136 -18.56 13.55 -3.27
CA THR A 136 -18.84 14.51 -2.19
C THR A 136 -17.54 15.00 -1.54
N PRO A 137 -17.46 16.29 -1.18
CA PRO A 137 -16.34 16.81 -0.38
C PRO A 137 -16.21 16.06 0.94
N LEU A 138 -15.01 16.09 1.53
CA LEU A 138 -14.80 15.53 2.87
C LEU A 138 -15.71 16.20 3.89
N VAL A 139 -16.30 15.36 4.74
CA VAL A 139 -17.08 15.81 5.88
C VAL A 139 -16.27 15.62 7.15
N TYR A 140 -15.93 16.75 7.78
CA TYR A 140 -15.19 16.85 9.04
C TYR A 140 -16.15 17.00 10.22
N ALA A 141 -17.05 16.04 10.41
CA ALA A 141 -18.04 16.09 11.48
C ALA A 141 -17.42 15.68 12.83
N LYS A 142 -17.40 16.59 13.82
CA LYS A 142 -16.95 16.26 15.18
C LYS A 142 -17.89 15.21 15.79
N ASN A 143 -17.33 14.08 16.23
CA ASN A 143 -18.04 13.12 17.07
C ASN A 143 -18.29 13.77 18.44
N GLN A 144 -19.53 14.18 18.67
CA GLN A 144 -19.93 14.93 19.87
C GLN A 144 -19.74 14.14 21.17
N THR A 145 -19.76 12.80 21.13
CA THR A 145 -19.46 11.97 22.30
C THR A 145 -17.99 12.09 22.71
N ILE A 146 -17.08 12.31 21.76
CA ILE A 146 -15.65 12.54 22.05
C ILE A 146 -15.41 14.02 22.35
N TYR A 147 -15.86 14.93 21.47
CA TYR A 147 -15.54 16.35 21.57
C TYR A 147 -16.17 17.09 22.77
N ASN A 148 -17.26 16.57 23.35
CA ASN A 148 -17.86 17.14 24.57
C ASN A 148 -17.42 16.45 25.87
N THR A 149 -16.49 15.48 25.78
CA THR A 149 -16.00 14.75 26.94
C THR A 149 -14.67 15.34 27.39
N ASP A 150 -14.60 15.77 28.66
CA ASP A 150 -13.38 16.27 29.28
C ASP A 150 -12.43 15.11 29.65
N ALA A 151 -11.86 14.49 28.63
CA ALA A 151 -10.91 13.38 28.75
C ALA A 151 -9.97 13.36 27.54
N PHE A 152 -8.78 12.76 27.72
CA PHE A 152 -7.84 12.54 26.64
C PHE A 152 -8.29 11.42 25.69
N TYR A 153 -8.18 11.66 24.39
CA TYR A 153 -8.38 10.70 23.31
C TYR A 153 -7.09 10.52 22.48
N PRO A 154 -6.72 9.29 22.08
CA PRO A 154 -7.22 8.04 22.67
C PRO A 154 -6.88 7.99 24.16
N SER A 155 -7.53 7.13 24.94
CA SER A 155 -7.30 7.03 26.39
C SER A 155 -5.90 6.50 26.74
N THR A 156 -5.29 5.73 25.84
CA THR A 156 -3.93 5.22 25.95
C THR A 156 -3.20 5.42 24.61
N PRO A 157 -1.90 5.81 24.62
CA PRO A 157 -1.14 6.04 23.39
C PRO A 157 -0.57 4.77 22.76
N VAL A 158 -0.65 3.62 23.46
CA VAL A 158 -0.19 2.31 22.98
C VAL A 158 -1.30 1.28 23.18
N THR A 159 -1.66 0.58 22.11
CA THR A 159 -2.70 -0.47 22.12
C THR A 159 -2.20 -1.73 21.42
N LEU A 160 -2.85 -2.86 21.72
CA LEU A 160 -2.67 -4.12 21.00
C LEU A 160 -3.98 -4.45 20.28
N SER A 161 -3.87 -4.98 19.07
CA SER A 161 -5.02 -5.57 18.36
C SER A 161 -5.45 -6.90 18.99
N GLU A 162 -6.58 -7.43 18.53
CA GLU A 162 -6.86 -8.85 18.67
C GLU A 162 -5.78 -9.68 17.96
N LYS A 163 -5.63 -10.94 18.39
CA LYS A 163 -4.68 -11.88 17.78
C LYS A 163 -5.12 -12.21 16.36
N THR A 164 -4.20 -12.13 15.42
CA THR A 164 -4.35 -12.58 14.03
C THR A 164 -3.27 -13.60 13.68
N LYS A 165 -3.26 -14.06 12.43
CA LYS A 165 -2.28 -15.00 11.90
C LYS A 165 -1.73 -14.50 10.57
N ILE A 166 -0.41 -14.49 10.42
CA ILE A 166 0.26 -14.16 9.17
C ILE A 166 0.96 -15.43 8.70
N ARG A 167 0.38 -16.13 7.73
CA ARG A 167 0.93 -17.34 7.11
C ARG A 167 1.52 -18.33 8.12
N GLY A 168 0.68 -18.78 9.05
CA GLY A 168 1.06 -19.72 10.11
C GLY A 168 1.60 -19.09 11.39
N VAL A 169 2.02 -17.83 11.38
CA VAL A 169 2.59 -17.12 12.56
C VAL A 169 1.49 -16.36 13.30
N ASP A 170 1.23 -16.74 14.55
CA ASP A 170 0.35 -15.98 15.44
C ASP A 170 0.97 -14.59 15.72
N ALA A 171 0.18 -13.52 15.61
CA ALA A 171 0.68 -12.17 15.78
C ALA A 171 -0.37 -11.22 16.38
N VAL A 172 0.10 -10.12 16.96
CA VAL A 172 -0.71 -8.95 17.33
C VAL A 172 -0.11 -7.70 16.71
N THR A 173 -0.94 -6.73 16.36
CA THR A 173 -0.48 -5.40 15.96
C THR A 173 -0.28 -4.55 17.19
N ILE A 174 0.93 -4.03 17.37
CA ILE A 174 1.23 -2.95 18.31
C ILE A 174 0.88 -1.64 17.60
N GLY A 175 -0.13 -0.93 18.09
CA GLY A 175 -0.50 0.39 17.63
C GLY A 175 0.05 1.47 18.55
N VAL A 176 0.74 2.47 17.99
CA VAL A 176 1.19 3.66 18.74
C VAL A 176 0.62 4.90 18.08
N THR A 177 -0.17 5.64 18.86
CA THR A 177 -0.58 7.02 18.58
C THR A 177 0.21 7.91 19.53
N PRO A 178 1.29 8.58 19.09
CA PRO A 178 2.16 9.38 19.97
C PRO A 178 1.52 10.72 20.37
N PHE A 179 0.19 10.79 20.38
CA PHE A 179 -0.59 11.97 20.67
C PHE A 179 -1.78 11.60 21.54
N GLN A 180 -2.12 12.48 22.48
CA GLN A 180 -3.40 12.44 23.17
C GLN A 180 -3.98 13.84 23.24
N TYR A 181 -5.25 13.99 22.87
CA TYR A 181 -5.91 15.29 22.82
C TYR A 181 -7.14 15.29 23.72
N ASN A 182 -7.26 16.31 24.57
CA ASN A 182 -8.49 16.60 25.30
C ASN A 182 -9.22 17.78 24.61
N PRO A 183 -10.40 17.53 24.01
CA PRO A 183 -11.13 18.53 23.25
C PRO A 183 -11.80 19.61 24.10
N VAL A 184 -12.07 19.36 25.39
CA VAL A 184 -12.70 20.33 26.29
C VAL A 184 -11.65 21.29 26.86
N THR A 185 -10.50 20.77 27.29
CA THR A 185 -9.39 21.61 27.81
C THR A 185 -8.48 22.16 26.71
N LYS A 186 -8.65 21.71 25.46
CA LYS A 186 -7.84 22.08 24.29
C LYS A 186 -6.35 21.82 24.51
N GLN A 187 -6.05 20.67 25.11
CA GLN A 187 -4.69 20.26 25.46
C GLN A 187 -4.26 19.07 24.61
N LEU A 188 -3.15 19.20 23.89
CA LEU A 188 -2.49 18.11 23.16
C LEU A 188 -1.24 17.69 23.92
N ILE A 189 -1.15 16.41 24.26
CA ILE A 189 0.07 15.76 24.75
C ILE A 189 0.76 15.12 23.54
N ILE A 190 2.03 15.47 23.34
CA ILE A 190 2.90 14.83 22.35
C ILE A 190 3.87 13.93 23.09
N TYR A 191 3.87 12.65 22.73
CA TYR A 191 4.81 11.65 23.21
C TYR A 191 6.01 11.60 22.29
N ARG A 192 7.11 12.22 22.72
CA ARG A 192 8.39 12.22 21.99
C ARG A 192 9.03 10.85 22.02
N ASP A 193 8.91 10.16 23.16
CA ASP A 193 9.30 8.76 23.28
C ASP A 193 8.39 8.02 24.24
N ILE A 194 8.12 6.77 23.91
CA ILE A 194 7.37 5.84 24.75
C ILE A 194 8.17 4.55 24.83
N ARG A 195 8.66 4.23 26.03
CA ARG A 195 9.17 2.90 26.34
C ARG A 195 8.06 2.10 26.99
N PHE A 196 7.73 0.97 26.38
CA PHE A 196 6.67 0.08 26.84
C PHE A 196 7.16 -1.36 26.76
N GLU A 197 6.53 -2.23 27.55
CA GLU A 197 6.78 -3.65 27.59
C GLU A 197 5.55 -4.38 27.09
N VAL A 198 5.75 -5.27 26.11
CA VAL A 198 4.74 -6.26 25.71
C VAL A 198 5.05 -7.55 26.44
N GLN A 199 4.19 -7.92 27.39
CA GLN A 199 4.28 -9.13 28.19
C GLN A 199 3.53 -10.26 27.48
N ILE A 200 4.15 -11.42 27.42
CA ILE A 200 3.63 -12.61 26.76
C ILE A 200 3.30 -13.64 27.83
N GLU A 201 2.04 -14.04 27.90
CA GLU A 201 1.52 -14.97 28.91
C GLU A 201 0.99 -16.25 28.26
N GLY A 202 1.34 -17.40 28.83
CA GLY A 202 0.94 -18.70 28.33
C GLY A 202 1.65 -19.10 27.03
N GLY A 203 1.00 -19.99 26.27
CA GLY A 203 1.56 -20.58 25.05
C GLY A 203 2.67 -21.61 25.28
N ASN A 204 3.20 -22.10 24.16
CA ASN A 204 4.42 -22.93 24.10
C ASN A 204 5.57 -22.10 23.49
N ASP A 205 6.78 -22.65 23.37
CA ASP A 205 7.92 -21.91 22.78
C ASP A 205 7.95 -21.94 21.24
N GLN A 206 6.85 -22.29 20.58
CA GLN A 206 6.79 -22.45 19.11
C GLN A 206 6.24 -21.20 18.46
N TYR A 207 7.04 -20.57 17.60
CA TYR A 207 6.61 -19.44 16.77
C TYR A 207 6.26 -19.93 15.36
N GLY A 208 4.96 -19.89 15.05
CA GLY A 208 4.40 -20.34 13.79
C GLY A 208 4.56 -21.84 13.52
N ASP A 209 4.22 -22.27 12.30
CA ASP A 209 4.43 -23.65 11.82
C ASP A 209 5.40 -23.63 10.64
N GLU A 210 6.47 -24.44 10.76
CA GLU A 210 7.56 -24.51 9.80
C GLU A 210 7.11 -24.92 8.39
N ARG A 211 5.98 -25.63 8.23
CA ARG A 211 5.44 -26.02 6.92
C ARG A 211 5.14 -24.80 6.04
N TYR A 212 4.62 -23.73 6.65
CA TYR A 212 4.22 -22.50 5.96
C TYR A 212 5.41 -21.59 5.58
N ARG A 213 6.57 -21.82 6.20
CA ARG A 213 7.80 -21.05 5.99
C ARG A 213 8.44 -21.37 4.64
N SER A 214 8.83 -20.36 3.89
CA SER A 214 9.52 -20.49 2.60
C SER A 214 10.48 -19.33 2.37
N ARG A 215 11.52 -19.56 1.55
CA ARG A 215 12.49 -18.53 1.12
C ARG A 215 11.88 -17.29 0.45
N TYR A 216 10.64 -17.40 -0.03
CA TYR A 216 9.92 -16.31 -0.69
C TYR A 216 9.06 -15.49 0.29
N TRP A 217 8.61 -16.12 1.37
CA TRP A 217 7.73 -15.48 2.38
C TRP A 217 8.49 -14.97 3.59
N ASP A 218 9.62 -15.58 3.94
CA ASP A 218 10.46 -15.11 5.04
C ASP A 218 10.93 -13.66 4.91
N PRO A 219 11.32 -13.15 3.72
CA PRO A 219 11.59 -11.73 3.55
C PRO A 219 10.38 -10.84 3.88
N LEU A 220 9.16 -11.27 3.52
CA LEU A 220 7.93 -10.55 3.85
C LEU A 220 7.66 -10.58 5.36
N LEU A 221 7.78 -11.75 5.99
CA LEU A 221 7.66 -11.89 7.45
C LEU A 221 8.71 -11.04 8.18
N SER A 222 9.93 -10.95 7.65
CA SER A 222 10.99 -10.13 8.23
C SER A 222 10.71 -8.63 8.16
N ASP A 223 10.00 -8.18 7.13
CA ASP A 223 9.60 -6.78 6.99
C ASP A 223 8.38 -6.45 7.89
N MET A 224 7.43 -7.39 7.97
CA MET A 224 6.19 -7.22 8.73
C MET A 224 6.36 -7.35 10.25
N LEU A 225 7.18 -8.30 10.72
CA LEU A 225 7.30 -8.67 12.13
C LEU A 225 8.48 -7.96 12.79
N LEU A 226 8.19 -7.14 13.81
CA LEU A 226 9.20 -6.41 14.59
C LEU A 226 10.23 -7.35 15.22
N ASN A 227 9.79 -8.55 15.61
CA ASN A 227 10.61 -9.56 16.28
C ASN A 227 10.84 -10.81 15.43
N TYR A 228 10.90 -10.69 14.10
CA TYR A 228 11.12 -11.80 13.17
C TYR A 228 12.26 -12.76 13.59
N ASN A 229 13.34 -12.23 14.18
CA ASN A 229 14.47 -13.05 14.63
C ASN A 229 14.15 -14.05 15.76
N ASP A 230 12.96 -13.99 16.37
CA ASP A 230 12.48 -14.97 17.35
C ASP A 230 11.86 -16.20 16.68
N LEU A 231 11.51 -16.12 15.40
CA LEU A 231 11.04 -17.28 14.66
C LEU A 231 12.18 -18.30 14.47
N PRO A 232 11.88 -19.61 14.45
CA PRO A 232 12.86 -20.63 14.11
C PRO A 232 13.56 -20.32 12.79
N LYS A 233 14.88 -20.47 12.78
CA LYS A 233 15.69 -20.39 11.55
C LYS A 233 15.50 -21.67 10.74
N ILE A 234 15.08 -21.52 9.49
CA ILE A 234 14.86 -22.64 8.58
C ILE A 234 16.05 -22.79 7.64
N ASP A 235 16.64 -23.99 7.59
CA ASP A 235 17.57 -24.34 6.51
C ASP A 235 16.75 -24.79 5.30
N TYR A 236 16.50 -23.86 4.38
CA TYR A 236 15.77 -24.14 3.14
C TYR A 236 16.47 -25.15 2.24
N THR A 237 17.80 -25.22 2.28
CA THR A 237 18.54 -26.22 1.49
C THR A 237 18.21 -27.61 2.02
N GLN A 238 18.31 -27.81 3.33
CA GLN A 238 17.98 -29.08 3.95
C GLN A 238 16.51 -29.46 3.75
N LYS A 239 15.60 -28.50 3.99
CA LYS A 239 14.14 -28.67 3.83
C LYS A 239 13.77 -29.19 2.44
N TYR A 240 14.44 -28.72 1.39
CA TYR A 240 14.12 -29.14 0.02
C TYR A 240 14.99 -30.29 -0.52
N THR A 241 16.17 -30.54 0.06
CA THR A 241 17.07 -31.62 -0.40
C THR A 241 16.68 -33.00 0.12
N HIS A 242 16.17 -33.09 1.36
CA HIS A 242 15.76 -34.36 1.98
C HIS A 242 14.33 -34.79 1.64
N ASN A 243 13.54 -33.90 1.02
CA ASN A 243 12.14 -34.14 0.68
C ASN A 243 12.00 -34.91 -0.65
N THR A 244 12.65 -36.07 -0.72
CA THR A 244 12.62 -36.98 -1.87
C THR A 244 11.36 -37.84 -1.88
N LYS A 245 10.68 -37.87 -3.04
CA LYS A 245 9.61 -38.79 -3.51
C LYS A 245 8.32 -38.95 -2.70
N ASP A 246 8.31 -38.81 -1.38
CA ASP A 246 7.15 -39.11 -0.52
C ASP A 246 6.50 -37.88 0.13
N VAL A 247 7.04 -36.68 -0.09
CA VAL A 247 6.53 -35.43 0.50
C VAL A 247 5.40 -34.83 -0.33
N THR A 248 4.28 -34.50 0.33
CA THR A 248 3.13 -33.86 -0.32
C THR A 248 3.41 -32.38 -0.60
N GLY A 249 2.83 -31.88 -1.69
CA GLY A 249 2.90 -30.48 -2.09
C GLY A 249 4.12 -30.00 -2.86
N CYS A 250 4.27 -28.69 -2.98
CA CYS A 250 5.25 -27.99 -3.82
C CYS A 250 5.36 -26.51 -3.45
N GLU A 251 6.46 -25.83 -3.82
CA GLU A 251 6.62 -24.38 -3.61
C GLU A 251 5.76 -23.56 -4.58
N TYR A 252 5.56 -24.06 -5.80
CA TYR A 252 4.79 -23.39 -6.85
C TYR A 252 3.83 -24.39 -7.50
N LEU A 253 2.54 -24.09 -7.45
CA LEU A 253 1.50 -24.91 -8.08
C LEU A 253 0.99 -24.21 -9.34
N ILE A 254 0.92 -24.93 -10.45
CA ILE A 254 0.28 -24.47 -11.68
C ILE A 254 -1.03 -25.24 -11.82
N VAL A 255 -2.15 -24.52 -11.73
CA VAL A 255 -3.48 -25.05 -12.04
C VAL A 255 -3.77 -24.75 -13.50
N THR A 256 -4.18 -25.76 -14.25
CA THR A 256 -4.37 -25.66 -15.70
C THR A 256 -5.70 -26.29 -16.13
N PRO A 257 -6.33 -25.79 -17.21
CA PRO A 257 -7.41 -26.48 -17.89
C PRO A 257 -6.98 -27.86 -18.41
N ASN A 258 -7.97 -28.68 -18.76
CA ASN A 258 -7.78 -30.08 -19.14
C ASN A 258 -7.20 -30.28 -20.54
N ALA A 259 -7.34 -29.30 -21.44
CA ALA A 259 -6.89 -29.47 -22.82
C ALA A 259 -5.37 -29.70 -22.89
N THR A 260 -4.96 -30.56 -23.82
CA THR A 260 -3.59 -31.07 -23.90
C THR A 260 -2.58 -29.96 -24.20
N GLU A 261 -2.96 -28.92 -24.94
CA GLU A 261 -2.10 -27.77 -25.21
C GLU A 261 -1.80 -26.95 -23.95
N PHE A 262 -2.77 -26.81 -23.03
CA PHE A 262 -2.58 -26.09 -21.77
C PHE A 262 -1.66 -26.86 -20.84
N THR A 263 -1.89 -28.17 -20.68
CA THR A 263 -1.02 -29.03 -19.86
C THR A 263 0.41 -29.12 -20.40
N ALA A 264 0.61 -29.17 -21.72
CA ALA A 264 1.94 -29.16 -22.33
C ALA A 264 2.71 -27.84 -22.06
N TRP A 265 2.02 -26.71 -22.11
CA TRP A 265 2.59 -25.41 -21.78
C TRP A 265 2.84 -25.24 -20.28
N ALA A 266 1.93 -25.72 -19.42
CA ALA A 266 2.14 -25.79 -17.98
C ALA A 266 3.40 -26.60 -17.63
N ASP A 267 3.62 -27.74 -18.30
CA ASP A 267 4.82 -28.56 -18.09
C ASP A 267 6.10 -27.83 -18.52
N THR A 268 6.04 -26.97 -19.54
CA THR A 268 7.17 -26.11 -19.92
C THR A 268 7.57 -25.17 -18.80
N ILE A 269 6.60 -24.50 -18.17
CA ILE A 269 6.84 -23.64 -17.00
C ILE A 269 7.37 -24.48 -15.84
N ARG A 270 6.73 -25.61 -15.53
CA ARG A 270 7.13 -26.54 -14.47
C ARG A 270 8.58 -26.97 -14.60
N ARG A 271 9.00 -27.39 -15.80
CA ARG A 271 10.40 -27.81 -16.06
C ARG A 271 11.37 -26.64 -15.88
N PHE A 272 11.00 -25.45 -16.36
CA PHE A 272 11.85 -24.27 -16.22
C PHE A 272 12.04 -23.88 -14.74
N ARG A 273 10.96 -23.80 -13.97
CA ARG A 273 10.99 -23.48 -12.54
C ARG A 273 11.75 -24.54 -11.72
N ASN A 274 11.56 -25.83 -12.01
CA ASN A 274 12.34 -26.89 -11.38
C ASN A 274 13.85 -26.81 -11.73
N LYS A 275 14.23 -26.37 -12.94
CA LYS A 275 15.65 -26.10 -13.26
C LYS A 275 16.24 -24.94 -12.44
N GLN A 276 15.41 -23.98 -12.04
CA GLN A 276 15.77 -22.90 -11.12
C GLN A 276 15.76 -23.36 -9.65
N GLY A 277 15.48 -24.63 -9.39
CA GLY A 277 15.39 -25.20 -8.05
C GLY A 277 14.10 -24.87 -7.31
N ILE A 278 13.04 -24.45 -8.01
CA ILE A 278 11.72 -24.18 -7.45
C ILE A 278 10.87 -25.43 -7.62
N HIS A 279 10.55 -26.11 -6.53
CA HIS A 279 9.77 -27.35 -6.60
C HIS A 279 8.37 -27.03 -7.11
N THR A 280 8.09 -27.40 -8.36
CA THR A 280 6.86 -27.00 -9.07
C THR A 280 6.04 -28.20 -9.49
N LYS A 281 4.73 -28.17 -9.21
CA LYS A 281 3.74 -29.16 -9.68
C LYS A 281 2.74 -28.52 -10.64
N VAL A 282 2.14 -29.36 -11.48
CA VAL A 282 1.03 -29.00 -12.37
C VAL A 282 -0.15 -29.90 -11.99
N LEU A 283 -1.34 -29.32 -11.86
CA LEU A 283 -2.58 -30.06 -11.68
C LEU A 283 -3.64 -29.52 -12.64
N THR A 284 -4.33 -30.45 -13.29
CA THR A 284 -5.49 -30.15 -14.13
C THR A 284 -6.75 -29.95 -13.29
N LEU A 285 -7.73 -29.23 -13.82
CA LEU A 285 -9.06 -29.14 -13.22
C LEU A 285 -9.72 -30.52 -13.04
N ALA A 286 -9.42 -31.48 -13.92
CA ALA A 286 -9.86 -32.87 -13.78
C ALA A 286 -9.21 -33.60 -12.59
N GLU A 287 -7.91 -33.36 -12.32
CA GLU A 287 -7.22 -33.91 -11.14
C GLU A 287 -7.69 -33.26 -9.84
N ILE A 288 -7.99 -31.95 -9.86
CA ILE A 288 -8.60 -31.24 -8.73
C ILE A 288 -10.05 -31.69 -8.52
N GLY A 289 -10.76 -32.02 -9.61
CA GLY A 289 -12.13 -32.50 -9.60
C GLY A 289 -13.21 -31.40 -9.69
N THR A 290 -12.83 -30.14 -9.94
CA THR A 290 -13.77 -29.01 -10.03
C THR A 290 -13.27 -27.87 -10.89
N ASN A 291 -14.21 -27.04 -11.36
CA ASN A 291 -13.97 -25.70 -11.92
C ASN A 291 -15.08 -24.73 -11.45
N THR A 292 -15.46 -24.84 -10.17
CA THR A 292 -16.36 -23.90 -9.49
C THR A 292 -15.54 -23.03 -8.54
N ALA A 293 -15.96 -21.79 -8.31
CA ALA A 293 -15.23 -20.88 -7.41
C ALA A 293 -15.10 -21.49 -6.01
N ASN A 294 -16.21 -21.93 -5.40
CA ASN A 294 -16.18 -22.55 -4.07
C ASN A 294 -15.37 -23.86 -4.06
N GLY A 295 -15.45 -24.69 -5.11
CA GLY A 295 -14.68 -25.94 -5.12
C GLY A 295 -13.18 -25.70 -5.26
N LEU A 296 -12.77 -24.64 -5.96
CA LEU A 296 -11.37 -24.23 -6.03
C LEU A 296 -10.91 -23.62 -4.70
N GLU A 297 -11.73 -22.79 -4.05
CA GLU A 297 -11.48 -22.29 -2.69
C GLU A 297 -11.25 -23.45 -1.70
N ASP A 298 -12.22 -24.38 -1.62
CA ASP A 298 -12.15 -25.55 -0.74
C ASP A 298 -10.87 -26.36 -0.99
N TYR A 299 -10.45 -26.49 -2.26
CA TYR A 299 -9.21 -27.17 -2.62
C TYR A 299 -7.96 -26.41 -2.16
N PHE A 300 -7.93 -25.09 -2.32
CA PHE A 300 -6.78 -24.27 -1.90
C PHE A 300 -6.64 -24.24 -0.37
N ASP A 301 -7.76 -24.20 0.36
CA ASP A 301 -7.81 -24.35 1.81
C ASP A 301 -7.32 -25.74 2.26
N GLU A 302 -7.73 -26.79 1.55
CA GLU A 302 -7.30 -28.16 1.82
C GLU A 302 -5.79 -28.30 1.64
N ILE A 303 -5.21 -27.84 0.53
CA ILE A 303 -3.76 -27.98 0.32
C ILE A 303 -2.97 -27.12 1.30
N TYR A 304 -3.47 -25.94 1.68
CA TYR A 304 -2.82 -25.10 2.69
C TYR A 304 -2.80 -25.79 4.06
N SER A 305 -3.89 -26.45 4.44
CA SER A 305 -3.98 -27.15 5.72
C SER A 305 -3.22 -28.48 5.73
N THR A 306 -3.22 -29.24 4.62
CA THR A 306 -2.77 -30.63 4.59
C THR A 306 -1.38 -30.88 3.99
N TRP A 307 -0.91 -30.02 3.07
CA TRP A 307 0.39 -30.28 2.42
C TRP A 307 1.56 -30.00 3.37
N GLU A 308 2.61 -30.81 3.23
CA GLU A 308 3.86 -30.62 3.97
C GLU A 308 4.66 -29.45 3.39
N ILE A 309 4.72 -29.35 2.06
CA ILE A 309 5.22 -28.16 1.36
C ILE A 309 4.03 -27.35 0.85
N VAL A 310 3.69 -26.30 1.60
CA VAL A 310 2.60 -25.39 1.27
C VAL A 310 3.04 -24.42 0.15
N PRO A 311 2.25 -24.23 -0.91
CA PRO A 311 2.62 -23.35 -2.02
C PRO A 311 2.89 -21.92 -1.55
N ALA A 312 4.03 -21.37 -1.98
CA ALA A 312 4.29 -19.94 -1.86
C ALA A 312 3.44 -19.15 -2.86
N ALA A 313 3.19 -19.75 -4.03
CA ALA A 313 2.38 -19.16 -5.09
C ALA A 313 1.60 -20.22 -5.87
N ILE A 314 0.50 -19.79 -6.48
CA ILE A 314 -0.34 -20.55 -7.39
C ILE A 314 -0.52 -19.76 -8.69
N LEU A 315 -0.28 -20.40 -9.83
CA LEU A 315 -0.57 -19.86 -11.15
C LEU A 315 -1.80 -20.53 -11.74
N LEU A 316 -2.79 -19.72 -12.10
CA LEU A 316 -3.91 -20.12 -12.93
C LEU A 316 -3.53 -19.93 -14.40
N LEU A 317 -3.37 -21.02 -15.14
CA LEU A 317 -2.96 -21.01 -16.54
C LEU A 317 -4.18 -21.07 -17.47
N GLY A 318 -4.89 -19.96 -17.63
CA GLY A 318 -6.02 -19.87 -18.56
C GLY A 318 -6.82 -18.60 -18.36
N ASP A 319 -7.60 -18.23 -19.37
CA ASP A 319 -8.56 -17.13 -19.26
C ASP A 319 -9.69 -17.46 -18.28
N TYR A 320 -10.40 -16.44 -17.81
CA TYR A 320 -11.54 -16.60 -16.92
C TYR A 320 -12.73 -17.26 -17.64
N GLY A 321 -13.36 -18.23 -16.99
CA GLY A 321 -14.61 -18.82 -17.45
C GLY A 321 -14.85 -20.24 -16.95
N ALA A 322 -15.98 -20.81 -17.35
CA ALA A 322 -16.47 -22.09 -16.84
C ALA A 322 -16.04 -23.30 -17.69
N ASN A 323 -15.50 -23.11 -18.89
CA ASN A 323 -15.08 -24.22 -19.74
C ASN A 323 -13.78 -24.85 -19.21
N ALA A 324 -13.88 -25.94 -18.47
CA ALA A 324 -12.73 -26.61 -17.85
C ALA A 324 -11.68 -27.14 -18.85
N GLU A 325 -12.00 -27.18 -20.15
CA GLU A 325 -11.01 -27.53 -21.18
C GLU A 325 -10.03 -26.40 -21.45
N THR A 326 -10.43 -25.12 -21.33
CA THR A 326 -9.59 -23.97 -21.74
C THR A 326 -9.62 -22.76 -20.79
N GLN A 327 -10.42 -22.80 -19.73
CA GLN A 327 -10.67 -21.68 -18.83
C GLN A 327 -10.66 -22.15 -17.37
N ILE A 328 -10.32 -21.24 -16.46
CA ILE A 328 -10.37 -21.45 -15.01
C ILE A 328 -11.23 -20.34 -14.40
N THR A 329 -12.21 -20.70 -13.57
CA THR A 329 -13.08 -19.73 -12.90
C THR A 329 -12.41 -19.04 -11.70
N SER A 330 -13.04 -17.99 -11.19
CA SER A 330 -12.63 -17.27 -9.96
C SER A 330 -13.85 -16.74 -9.21
N PRO A 331 -13.72 -16.37 -7.92
CA PRO A 331 -14.79 -15.75 -7.16
C PRO A 331 -15.11 -14.35 -7.68
N ILE A 332 -16.33 -13.89 -7.42
CA ILE A 332 -16.81 -12.55 -7.76
C ILE A 332 -17.09 -11.81 -6.46
N TRP A 333 -16.31 -10.75 -6.19
CA TRP A 333 -16.59 -9.80 -5.12
C TRP A 333 -17.78 -8.92 -5.48
N ASP A 334 -18.75 -8.84 -4.57
CA ASP A 334 -19.91 -7.94 -4.63
C ASP A 334 -20.67 -7.97 -5.98
N GLY A 335 -20.64 -9.11 -6.67
CA GLY A 335 -21.34 -9.33 -7.93
C GLY A 335 -20.75 -8.61 -9.16
N TYR A 336 -19.67 -7.84 -9.05
CA TYR A 336 -19.12 -7.06 -10.18
C TYR A 336 -17.62 -7.26 -10.44
N CYS A 337 -16.85 -7.75 -9.47
CA CYS A 337 -15.39 -7.84 -9.58
C CYS A 337 -14.92 -9.29 -9.46
N VAL A 338 -14.53 -9.89 -10.59
CA VAL A 338 -13.84 -11.19 -10.60
C VAL A 338 -12.44 -11.01 -10.01
N SER A 339 -12.07 -11.79 -8.98
CA SER A 339 -10.77 -11.63 -8.33
C SER A 339 -10.16 -12.96 -7.91
N ASP A 340 -9.01 -13.30 -8.50
CA ASP A 340 -8.20 -14.43 -8.06
C ASP A 340 -7.61 -14.22 -6.65
N ASN A 341 -7.50 -12.96 -6.18
CA ASN A 341 -6.95 -12.66 -4.86
C ASN A 341 -7.85 -13.13 -3.71
N ILE A 342 -9.13 -13.42 -3.98
CA ILE A 342 -10.02 -14.00 -2.97
C ILE A 342 -9.53 -15.41 -2.58
N PHE A 343 -9.05 -16.19 -3.56
CA PHE A 343 -8.45 -17.51 -3.31
C PHE A 343 -7.21 -17.47 -2.41
N ALA A 344 -6.64 -16.28 -2.19
CA ALA A 344 -5.44 -16.15 -1.38
C ALA A 344 -5.72 -16.15 0.13
N ASP A 345 -6.93 -15.79 0.57
CA ASP A 345 -7.31 -15.72 1.99
C ASP A 345 -7.86 -17.06 2.50
N VAL A 346 -6.98 -18.05 2.57
CA VAL A 346 -7.33 -19.43 2.99
C VAL A 346 -7.50 -19.59 4.51
N THR A 347 -7.40 -18.48 5.27
CA THR A 347 -7.64 -18.47 6.72
C THR A 347 -8.84 -17.62 7.13
N GLY A 348 -9.45 -16.89 6.19
CA GLY A 348 -10.64 -16.07 6.42
C GLY A 348 -10.37 -14.85 7.30
N ASN A 349 -9.15 -14.31 7.30
CA ASN A 349 -8.76 -13.15 8.09
C ASN A 349 -8.52 -11.89 7.24
N SER A 350 -8.98 -11.91 5.98
CA SER A 350 -8.81 -10.85 4.99
C SER A 350 -7.35 -10.58 4.60
N MET A 351 -6.42 -11.51 4.85
CA MET A 351 -5.03 -11.40 4.43
C MET A 351 -4.65 -12.54 3.48
N PRO A 352 -4.03 -12.23 2.32
CA PRO A 352 -3.44 -13.24 1.45
C PRO A 352 -2.40 -14.10 2.15
N ASP A 353 -2.67 -15.39 2.26
CA ASP A 353 -1.76 -16.42 2.75
C ASP A 353 -0.98 -17.07 1.61
N ILE A 354 -1.45 -16.99 0.35
CA ILE A 354 -0.83 -17.57 -0.85
C ILE A 354 -0.81 -16.54 -1.98
N VAL A 355 0.30 -16.41 -2.72
CA VAL A 355 0.34 -15.50 -3.89
C VAL A 355 -0.39 -16.14 -5.07
N PHE A 356 -1.42 -15.47 -5.60
CA PHE A 356 -2.06 -15.87 -6.86
C PHE A 356 -1.59 -15.05 -8.04
N ALA A 357 -1.47 -15.70 -9.18
CA ALA A 357 -1.22 -15.07 -10.48
C ALA A 357 -2.00 -15.80 -11.57
N ARG A 358 -2.23 -15.13 -12.70
CA ARG A 358 -2.89 -15.72 -13.86
C ARG A 358 -2.17 -15.39 -15.16
N ILE A 359 -2.05 -16.38 -16.04
CA ILE A 359 -1.76 -16.17 -17.47
C ILE A 359 -3.10 -16.31 -18.19
N THR A 360 -3.66 -15.20 -18.66
CA THR A 360 -4.99 -15.12 -19.28
C THR A 360 -4.95 -15.56 -20.75
N ALA A 361 -4.61 -16.82 -21.01
CA ALA A 361 -4.52 -17.37 -22.35
C ALA A 361 -5.81 -18.08 -22.77
N ARG A 362 -6.24 -17.85 -24.02
CA ARG A 362 -7.44 -18.47 -24.61
C ARG A 362 -7.13 -19.64 -25.54
N ASN A 363 -5.89 -19.78 -25.98
CA ASN A 363 -5.45 -20.80 -26.93
C ASN A 363 -3.92 -21.02 -26.88
N ALA A 364 -3.45 -22.03 -27.60
CA ALA A 364 -2.04 -22.41 -27.68
C ALA A 364 -1.09 -21.29 -28.17
N GLY A 365 -1.52 -20.43 -29.09
CA GLY A 365 -0.69 -19.35 -29.61
C GLY A 365 -0.46 -18.25 -28.58
N GLU A 366 -1.47 -17.93 -27.78
CA GLU A 366 -1.34 -16.98 -26.66
C GLU A 366 -0.47 -17.53 -25.54
N LEU A 367 -0.61 -18.84 -25.22
CA LEU A 367 0.27 -19.52 -24.28
C LEU A 367 1.73 -19.45 -24.74
N GLU A 368 1.99 -19.81 -25.99
CA GLU A 368 3.33 -19.76 -26.58
C GLU A 368 3.96 -18.38 -26.46
N LEU A 369 3.22 -17.34 -26.87
CA LEU A 369 3.70 -15.97 -26.83
C LEU A 369 4.05 -15.52 -25.40
N MET A 370 3.12 -15.68 -24.46
CA MET A 370 3.30 -15.19 -23.09
C MET A 370 4.36 -15.98 -22.33
N ILE A 371 4.39 -17.31 -22.47
CA ILE A 371 5.34 -18.16 -21.75
C ILE A 371 6.75 -17.96 -22.26
N ASN A 372 6.94 -17.97 -23.58
CA ASN A 372 8.26 -17.72 -24.15
C ASN A 372 8.76 -16.31 -23.81
N LYS A 373 7.88 -15.30 -23.69
CA LYS A 373 8.29 -13.94 -23.32
C LYS A 373 8.98 -13.91 -21.96
N PHE A 374 8.37 -14.46 -20.90
CA PHE A 374 8.99 -14.40 -19.57
C PHE A 374 10.17 -15.36 -19.44
N ILE A 375 10.11 -16.56 -20.03
CA ILE A 375 11.26 -17.48 -20.03
C ILE A 375 12.45 -16.84 -20.74
N HIS A 376 12.23 -16.18 -21.88
CA HIS A 376 13.28 -15.46 -22.60
C HIS A 376 13.84 -14.32 -21.75
N TYR A 377 12.97 -13.53 -21.10
CA TYR A 377 13.42 -12.44 -20.23
C TYR A 377 14.29 -12.94 -19.07
N GLU A 378 13.95 -14.08 -18.45
CA GLU A 378 14.73 -14.64 -17.35
C GLU A 378 16.01 -15.37 -17.79
N THR A 379 16.04 -15.91 -19.02
CA THR A 379 17.22 -16.64 -19.54
C THR A 379 18.17 -15.77 -20.36
N ASN A 380 17.67 -14.67 -20.90
CA ASN A 380 18.40 -13.70 -21.70
C ASN A 380 17.94 -12.27 -21.34
N PRO A 381 18.16 -11.83 -20.09
CA PRO A 381 17.73 -10.52 -19.65
C PRO A 381 18.48 -9.42 -20.41
N PRO A 382 17.85 -8.25 -20.62
CA PRO A 382 18.55 -7.08 -21.12
C PRO A 382 19.76 -6.75 -20.23
N THR A 383 20.94 -6.65 -20.83
CA THR A 383 22.18 -6.31 -20.10
C THR A 383 22.61 -4.86 -20.27
N ALA A 384 21.91 -4.11 -21.12
CA ALA A 384 22.20 -2.71 -21.37
C ALA A 384 21.70 -1.88 -20.18
N GLU A 385 22.59 -1.10 -19.56
CA GLU A 385 22.27 -0.32 -18.36
C GLU A 385 21.11 0.66 -18.58
N ASN A 386 21.05 1.27 -19.77
CA ASN A 386 19.99 2.20 -20.14
C ASN A 386 18.59 1.56 -20.13
N PHE A 387 18.47 0.24 -20.30
CA PHE A 387 17.20 -0.48 -20.21
C PHE A 387 16.50 -0.28 -18.85
N TYR A 388 17.29 -0.07 -17.79
CA TYR A 388 16.76 0.07 -16.44
C TYR A 388 16.65 1.53 -16.00
N ASN A 389 16.94 2.50 -16.87
CA ASN A 389 17.02 3.92 -16.49
C ASN A 389 15.79 4.73 -16.91
N HIS A 390 14.99 4.24 -17.86
CA HIS A 390 13.90 5.00 -18.47
C HIS A 390 12.53 4.35 -18.25
N PRO A 391 12.02 4.25 -17.01
CA PRO A 391 10.67 3.76 -16.78
C PRO A 391 9.64 4.73 -17.39
N ILE A 392 8.47 4.23 -17.78
CA ILE A 392 7.42 5.06 -18.38
C ILE A 392 6.37 5.40 -17.32
N THR A 393 6.01 6.68 -17.26
CA THR A 393 4.73 7.13 -16.69
C THR A 393 3.82 7.53 -17.83
N ALA A 394 2.61 6.98 -17.87
CA ALA A 394 1.64 7.31 -18.90
C ALA A 394 0.26 7.50 -18.28
N LEU A 395 -0.41 8.59 -18.64
CA LEU A 395 -1.72 8.88 -18.09
C LEU A 395 -2.67 9.60 -19.05
N GLY A 396 -3.97 9.38 -18.83
CA GLY A 396 -5.03 10.22 -19.38
C GLY A 396 -5.49 11.29 -18.37
N TRP A 397 -5.08 12.54 -18.56
CA TRP A 397 -5.42 13.65 -17.66
C TRP A 397 -6.94 13.87 -17.64
N GLN A 398 -7.48 13.87 -16.43
CA GLN A 398 -8.85 14.21 -16.09
C GLN A 398 -8.82 15.03 -14.80
N THR A 399 -9.19 16.31 -14.88
CA THR A 399 -9.09 17.23 -13.74
C THR A 399 -9.85 16.71 -12.52
N GLU A 400 -10.94 15.99 -12.70
CA GLU A 400 -11.75 15.39 -11.65
C GLU A 400 -11.20 14.09 -11.04
N ARG A 401 -10.12 13.51 -11.60
CA ARG A 401 -9.51 12.25 -11.12
C ARG A 401 -8.10 12.47 -10.58
N TRP A 402 -7.51 11.44 -10.01
CA TRP A 402 -6.12 11.46 -9.49
C TRP A 402 -5.09 10.86 -10.43
N PHE A 403 -5.42 10.55 -11.68
CA PHE A 403 -4.50 9.83 -12.58
C PHE A 403 -3.15 10.54 -12.76
N GLN A 404 -3.20 11.86 -12.93
CA GLN A 404 -2.02 12.74 -12.96
C GLN A 404 -1.20 12.68 -11.68
N ILE A 405 -1.84 12.72 -10.50
CA ILE A 405 -1.12 12.65 -9.23
C ILE A 405 -0.51 11.26 -9.04
N CYS A 406 -1.28 10.20 -9.29
CA CYS A 406 -0.77 8.83 -9.19
C CYS A 406 0.45 8.57 -10.07
N SER A 407 0.40 8.99 -11.34
CA SER A 407 1.51 8.72 -12.27
C SER A 407 2.73 9.59 -11.97
N GLU A 408 2.53 10.88 -11.72
CA GLU A 408 3.65 11.79 -11.49
C GLU A 408 4.30 11.60 -10.11
N THR A 409 3.56 11.15 -9.10
CA THR A 409 4.15 10.75 -7.82
C THR A 409 5.08 9.54 -7.99
N VAL A 410 4.69 8.54 -8.78
CA VAL A 410 5.56 7.37 -9.08
C VAL A 410 6.76 7.81 -9.92
N GLY A 411 6.56 8.67 -10.91
CA GLY A 411 7.65 9.27 -11.69
C GLY A 411 8.63 10.06 -10.81
N GLY A 412 8.11 10.88 -9.89
CA GLY A 412 8.88 11.64 -8.92
C GLY A 412 9.70 10.75 -7.99
N PHE A 413 9.11 9.66 -7.46
CA PHE A 413 9.84 8.66 -6.69
C PHE A 413 10.98 8.03 -7.50
N TRP A 414 10.70 7.57 -8.73
CA TRP A 414 11.73 7.00 -9.61
C TRP A 414 12.87 7.98 -9.87
N LYS A 415 12.56 9.26 -10.08
CA LYS A 415 13.54 10.30 -10.31
C LYS A 415 14.36 10.62 -9.06
N ASN A 416 13.68 10.91 -7.96
CA ASN A 416 14.28 11.50 -6.77
C ASN A 416 14.94 10.45 -5.86
N GLU A 417 14.34 9.27 -5.72
CA GLU A 417 14.85 8.22 -4.83
C GLU A 417 15.66 7.15 -5.56
N MET A 418 15.31 6.85 -6.81
CA MET A 418 15.95 5.78 -7.58
C MET A 418 16.92 6.28 -8.67
N GLY A 419 17.07 7.60 -8.84
CA GLY A 419 17.96 8.20 -9.83
C GLY A 419 17.63 7.81 -11.28
N LYS A 420 16.35 7.60 -11.58
CA LYS A 420 15.84 7.23 -12.90
C LYS A 420 15.45 8.47 -13.70
N GLU A 421 15.24 8.27 -15.00
CA GLU A 421 14.81 9.30 -15.94
C GLU A 421 13.47 8.91 -16.57
N PRO A 422 12.33 9.12 -15.87
CA PRO A 422 11.02 8.70 -16.35
C PRO A 422 10.64 9.33 -17.69
N VAL A 423 10.15 8.50 -18.60
CA VAL A 423 9.59 8.93 -19.88
C VAL A 423 8.10 9.20 -19.68
N ARG A 424 7.72 10.48 -19.63
CA ARG A 424 6.34 10.93 -19.43
C ARG A 424 5.58 10.91 -20.76
N ILE A 425 4.51 10.12 -20.86
CA ILE A 425 3.68 9.96 -22.05
C ILE A 425 2.22 10.21 -21.69
N ASN A 426 1.82 11.48 -21.76
CA ASN A 426 0.53 11.92 -21.22
C ASN A 426 -0.42 12.41 -22.33
N ALA A 427 -1.71 12.14 -22.16
CA ALA A 427 -2.77 12.66 -23.00
C ALA A 427 -3.80 13.42 -22.16
N VAL A 428 -4.50 14.39 -22.74
CA VAL A 428 -5.59 15.12 -22.05
C VAL A 428 -6.92 14.55 -22.49
N TYR A 429 -7.66 13.94 -21.56
CA TYR A 429 -9.00 13.40 -21.81
C TYR A 429 -10.10 14.35 -21.32
N GLY A 430 -9.84 15.15 -20.28
CA GLY A 430 -10.76 16.20 -19.81
C GLY A 430 -10.05 17.23 -18.93
N GLY A 431 -10.33 18.52 -19.15
CA GLY A 431 -9.72 19.63 -18.39
C GLY A 431 -8.56 20.33 -19.10
N ASN A 432 -7.84 21.19 -18.37
CA ASN A 432 -6.73 22.01 -18.88
C ASN A 432 -5.56 22.09 -17.87
N PRO A 433 -4.56 21.18 -17.95
CA PRO A 433 -3.44 21.12 -17.00
C PRO A 433 -2.52 22.36 -16.99
N THR A 434 -2.73 23.31 -17.90
CA THR A 434 -1.99 24.58 -17.90
C THR A 434 -2.51 25.54 -16.83
N VAL A 435 -3.79 25.42 -16.45
CA VAL A 435 -4.46 26.34 -15.51
C VAL A 435 -5.21 25.62 -14.39
N ASP A 436 -5.56 24.36 -14.61
CA ASP A 436 -6.28 23.54 -13.64
C ASP A 436 -5.37 23.13 -12.47
N PRO A 437 -5.95 22.88 -11.29
CA PRO A 437 -5.20 22.28 -10.19
C PRO A 437 -4.79 20.84 -10.52
N TRP A 438 -3.97 20.25 -9.65
CA TRP A 438 -3.60 18.83 -9.74
C TRP A 438 -4.80 17.89 -9.80
N SER A 439 -5.90 18.18 -9.12
CA SER A 439 -7.18 17.48 -9.25
C SER A 439 -8.27 18.25 -8.50
N THR A 440 -9.53 18.07 -8.87
CA THR A 440 -10.70 18.51 -8.08
C THR A 440 -11.29 17.39 -7.23
N ALA A 441 -10.73 16.18 -7.28
CA ALA A 441 -11.18 15.09 -6.43
C ALA A 441 -11.02 15.44 -4.94
N THR A 442 -11.95 14.96 -4.12
CA THR A 442 -11.88 15.05 -2.66
C THR A 442 -10.55 14.50 -2.16
N ASN A 443 -9.94 15.12 -1.13
CA ASN A 443 -8.61 14.77 -0.56
C ASN A 443 -7.38 15.12 -1.38
N THR A 444 -7.53 15.77 -2.53
CA THR A 444 -6.37 16.16 -3.35
C THR A 444 -5.32 16.92 -2.53
N TYR A 445 -5.75 17.86 -1.69
CA TYR A 445 -4.83 18.65 -0.86
C TYR A 445 -3.98 17.78 0.07
N SER A 446 -4.56 16.76 0.73
CA SER A 446 -3.80 15.86 1.59
C SER A 446 -2.71 15.16 0.78
N VAL A 447 -3.05 14.63 -0.40
CA VAL A 447 -2.13 13.90 -1.27
C VAL A 447 -1.02 14.83 -1.79
N THR A 448 -1.37 16.02 -2.27
CA THR A 448 -0.38 17.00 -2.78
C THR A 448 0.44 17.63 -1.67
N SER A 449 -0.08 17.76 -0.45
CA SER A 449 0.70 18.21 0.71
C SER A 449 1.81 17.22 1.05
N TYR A 450 1.52 15.92 0.96
CA TYR A 450 2.49 14.87 1.23
C TYR A 450 3.50 14.64 0.10
N PHE A 451 3.05 14.56 -1.16
CA PHE A 451 3.95 14.29 -2.30
C PHE A 451 4.51 15.55 -2.95
N GLY A 452 3.96 16.73 -2.64
CA GLY A 452 4.38 18.01 -3.17
C GLY A 452 5.60 18.61 -2.48
N PRO A 453 5.92 19.89 -2.75
CA PRO A 453 7.14 20.54 -2.27
C PRO A 453 7.30 20.61 -0.75
N ASN A 454 6.20 20.58 0.00
CA ASN A 454 6.21 20.64 1.47
C ASN A 454 6.39 19.27 2.14
N GLY A 455 6.33 18.18 1.37
CA GLY A 455 6.54 16.81 1.84
C GLY A 455 7.71 16.15 1.13
N LEU A 456 7.43 15.10 0.35
CA LEU A 456 8.46 14.32 -0.35
C LEU A 456 9.05 15.01 -1.60
N GLY A 457 8.41 16.06 -2.11
CA GLY A 457 8.90 16.80 -3.28
C GLY A 457 8.91 15.98 -4.58
N TYR A 458 8.05 14.97 -4.70
CA TYR A 458 7.93 14.11 -5.88
C TYR A 458 7.18 14.79 -7.01
N ILE A 459 6.24 15.69 -6.68
CA ILE A 459 5.54 16.54 -7.64
C ILE A 459 5.73 18.02 -7.28
N PRO A 460 5.72 18.95 -8.25
CA PRO A 460 5.73 20.38 -7.97
C PRO A 460 4.38 20.88 -7.44
N GLU A 461 4.35 22.14 -6.99
CA GLU A 461 3.14 22.80 -6.47
C GLU A 461 2.03 22.83 -7.54
N SER A 462 2.38 23.17 -8.77
CA SER A 462 1.43 23.22 -9.89
C SER A 462 1.79 22.24 -11.02
N PRO A 463 0.80 21.58 -11.64
CA PRO A 463 1.03 20.75 -12.82
C PRO A 463 1.63 21.54 -13.99
N SER A 464 1.37 22.85 -14.06
CA SER A 464 1.90 23.73 -15.11
C SER A 464 3.45 23.80 -15.12
N GLU A 465 4.11 23.49 -13.99
CA GLU A 465 5.56 23.48 -13.86
C GLU A 465 6.23 22.28 -14.55
N LEU A 466 5.51 21.16 -14.70
CA LEU A 466 6.01 19.97 -15.39
C LEU A 466 5.85 20.04 -16.91
N GLY A 467 4.74 20.60 -17.39
CA GLY A 467 4.35 20.52 -18.81
C GLY A 467 4.19 19.08 -19.32
N GLY A 468 4.28 18.87 -20.63
CA GLY A 468 4.29 17.54 -21.24
C GLY A 468 2.99 16.73 -21.07
N TRP A 469 1.85 17.41 -20.91
CA TRP A 469 0.57 16.78 -20.57
C TRP A 469 -0.24 16.23 -21.76
N SER A 470 0.16 16.55 -22.99
CA SER A 470 -0.60 16.21 -24.20
C SER A 470 0.30 15.63 -25.29
N GLY A 471 -0.34 14.98 -26.27
CA GLY A 471 0.35 14.40 -27.42
C GLY A 471 0.82 12.95 -27.22
N GLY A 472 0.60 12.37 -26.04
CA GLY A 472 0.83 10.96 -25.75
C GLY A 472 0.02 10.04 -26.64
N THR A 473 0.66 8.98 -27.14
CA THR A 473 0.06 7.98 -28.03
C THR A 473 0.52 6.57 -27.66
N ALA A 474 -0.30 5.56 -27.99
CA ALA A 474 0.10 4.15 -27.81
C ALA A 474 1.41 3.82 -28.52
N GLN A 475 1.68 4.43 -29.69
CA GLN A 475 2.93 4.19 -30.42
C GLN A 475 4.14 4.74 -29.67
N GLN A 476 4.03 5.85 -28.94
CA GLN A 476 5.13 6.34 -28.11
C GLN A 476 5.44 5.39 -26.95
N VAL A 477 4.40 4.80 -26.33
CA VAL A 477 4.59 3.78 -25.30
C VAL A 477 5.31 2.55 -25.89
N VAL A 478 4.87 2.07 -27.05
CA VAL A 478 5.53 0.97 -27.76
C VAL A 478 6.98 1.30 -28.08
N ASN A 479 7.26 2.50 -28.58
CA ASN A 479 8.61 2.94 -28.88
C ASN A 479 9.47 2.98 -27.60
N ALA A 480 8.98 3.58 -26.52
CA ALA A 480 9.71 3.64 -25.26
C ALA A 480 10.00 2.26 -24.66
N ILE A 481 9.05 1.30 -24.76
CA ILE A 481 9.29 -0.09 -24.37
C ILE A 481 10.40 -0.71 -25.24
N ASN A 482 10.33 -0.53 -26.56
CA ASN A 482 11.34 -1.07 -27.49
C ASN A 482 12.71 -0.40 -27.35
N ASP A 483 12.74 0.87 -26.94
CA ASP A 483 13.96 1.64 -26.64
C ASP A 483 14.53 1.28 -25.26
N GLY A 484 13.81 0.46 -24.49
CA GLY A 484 14.29 -0.16 -23.26
C GLY A 484 13.65 0.36 -21.99
N ALA A 485 12.33 0.56 -21.94
CA ALA A 485 11.66 0.78 -20.66
C ALA A 485 11.37 -0.55 -19.94
N PHE A 486 12.00 -0.77 -18.79
CA PHE A 486 11.77 -1.98 -17.98
C PHE A 486 10.45 -1.98 -17.19
N MET A 487 9.83 -0.82 -17.00
CA MET A 487 8.63 -0.63 -16.18
C MET A 487 7.73 0.43 -16.81
N LEU A 488 6.42 0.19 -16.76
CA LEU A 488 5.38 1.10 -17.19
C LEU A 488 4.36 1.23 -16.05
N GLN A 489 4.16 2.45 -15.58
CA GLN A 489 3.02 2.82 -14.76
C GLN A 489 2.04 3.55 -15.68
N HIS A 490 0.82 3.03 -15.79
CA HIS A 490 -0.23 3.58 -16.64
C HIS A 490 -1.48 3.88 -15.82
N ARG A 491 -2.09 5.05 -16.03
CA ARG A 491 -3.34 5.46 -15.37
C ARG A 491 -4.38 6.04 -16.30
#